data_AF-A0A7K2WL82-F1
#
_entry.id   AF-A0A7K2WL82-F1
#
_cell.length_a   1.000
_cell.length_b   1.000
_cell.length_c   1.000
_cell.angle_alpha   90.00
_cell.angle_beta   90.00
_cell.angle_gamma   90.00
#
_symmetry.space_group_name_H-M   'P 1'
#
loop_
_entity.id
_entity.type
_entity.pdbx_description
1 polymer ?
#
loop_
_entity_poly.entity_id
_entity_poly.type
_entity_poly.pdbx_seq_one_letter_code
_entity_poly.pdbx_strand_id
1 'polypeptide(L)'
;VALVLEAAGIAPSAVDAAGRRVATGFHVREGERPGTVRVEWVGPPGDGAAQDEERALGGCAAELGRLGWEALLYRGPRRRRFLEVEPLT
;
A
#
# COMPACT_ATOMS: atom_id res chain seq x y z
N VAL A 1 -6.04 7.14 4.97
CA VAL A 1 -5.52 5.95 4.26
C VAL A 1 -5.10 4.83 5.22
N ALA A 2 -4.01 4.94 6.00
CA ALA A 2 -3.56 3.83 6.88
C ALA A 2 -4.66 3.32 7.83
N LEU A 3 -5.31 4.22 8.57
CA LEU A 3 -6.43 3.87 9.46
C LEU A 3 -7.61 3.18 8.75
N VAL A 4 -7.86 3.52 7.49
CA VAL A 4 -8.91 2.86 6.69
C VAL A 4 -8.53 1.41 6.40
N LEU A 5 -7.29 1.18 5.98
CA LEU A 5 -6.80 -0.16 5.66
C LEU A 5 -6.73 -1.04 6.91
N GLU A 6 -6.27 -0.50 8.03
CA GLU A 6 -6.24 -1.23 9.32
C GLU A 6 -7.65 -1.55 9.83
N ALA A 7 -8.59 -0.61 9.74
CA ALA A 7 -9.99 -0.85 10.10
C ALA A 7 -10.66 -1.90 9.20
N ALA A 8 -10.18 -2.05 7.96
CA ALA A 8 -10.59 -3.12 7.04
C ALA A 8 -9.86 -4.46 7.28
N GLY A 9 -8.98 -4.54 8.29
CA GLY A 9 -8.24 -5.75 8.64
C GLY A 9 -7.05 -6.05 7.73
N ILE A 10 -6.65 -5.11 6.87
CA ILE A 10 -5.43 -5.24 6.06
C ILE A 10 -4.26 -4.83 6.96
N ALA A 11 -3.29 -5.71 7.16
CA ALA A 11 -2.18 -5.43 8.08
C ALA A 11 -1.12 -4.50 7.46
N PRO A 12 -0.53 -3.58 8.25
CA PRO A 12 0.64 -2.81 7.83
C PRO A 12 1.88 -3.70 7.76
N SER A 13 2.82 -3.31 6.92
CA SER A 13 4.16 -3.88 6.92
C SER A 13 4.95 -3.40 8.15
N ALA A 14 5.66 -4.30 8.82
CA ALA A 14 6.38 -4.01 10.06
C ALA A 14 7.90 -4.19 9.94
N VAL A 15 8.66 -3.42 10.72
CA VAL A 15 10.11 -3.55 10.88
C VAL A 15 10.49 -3.91 12.31
N ASP A 16 11.61 -4.61 12.50
CA ASP A 16 12.22 -4.83 13.80
C ASP A 16 12.94 -3.56 14.32
N ALA A 17 13.51 -3.64 15.53
CA ALA A 17 14.28 -2.55 16.14
C ALA A 17 15.55 -2.16 15.33
N ALA A 18 16.00 -3.00 14.41
CA ALA A 18 17.12 -2.74 13.51
C ALA A 18 16.65 -2.20 12.14
N GLY A 19 15.36 -1.94 11.96
CA GLY A 19 14.78 -1.43 10.72
C GLY A 19 14.61 -2.50 9.63
N ARG A 20 14.81 -3.79 9.94
CA ARG A 20 14.63 -4.88 8.98
C ARG A 20 13.16 -5.25 8.90
N ARG A 21 12.68 -5.52 7.68
CA ARG A 21 11.28 -5.90 7.48
C ARG A 21 11.01 -7.30 8.01
N VAL A 22 10.00 -7.42 8.86
CA VAL A 22 9.59 -8.68 9.53
C VAL A 22 8.16 -9.09 9.22
N ALA A 23 7.35 -8.21 8.64
CA ALA A 23 5.99 -8.56 8.20
C ALA A 23 5.68 -7.96 6.83
N THR A 24 4.96 -8.74 6.02
CA THR A 24 4.41 -8.30 4.73
C THR A 24 3.09 -7.57 4.96
N GLY A 25 2.91 -6.42 4.32
CA GLY A 25 1.69 -5.64 4.45
C GLY A 25 1.75 -4.34 3.66
N PHE A 26 0.76 -3.48 3.89
CA PHE A 26 0.74 -2.18 3.25
C PHE A 26 1.80 -1.25 3.88
N HIS A 27 2.33 -0.33 3.08
CA HIS A 27 3.19 0.76 3.57
C HIS A 27 2.75 2.07 2.92
N VAL A 28 2.51 3.08 3.76
CA VAL A 28 2.01 4.38 3.33
C VAL A 28 3.14 5.40 3.35
N ARG A 29 3.24 6.21 2.29
CA ARG A 29 4.14 7.36 2.20
C ARG A 29 3.39 8.55 1.61
N GLU A 30 3.95 9.74 1.73
CA GLU A 30 3.52 10.89 0.93
C GLU A 30 3.61 10.54 -0.57
N GLY A 31 2.60 10.97 -1.33
CA GLY A 31 2.61 10.87 -2.78
C GLY A 31 3.48 11.95 -3.41
N GLU A 32 3.75 11.81 -4.71
CA GLU A 32 4.56 12.79 -5.46
C GLU A 32 3.79 14.10 -5.71
N ARG A 33 2.47 14.02 -5.83
CA ARG A 33 1.57 15.18 -5.96
C ARG A 33 1.12 15.66 -4.57
N PRO A 34 0.99 16.98 -4.35
CA PRO A 34 0.40 17.49 -3.12
C PRO A 34 -1.00 16.92 -2.88
N GLY A 35 -1.27 16.49 -1.65
CA GLY A 35 -2.57 15.92 -1.26
C GLY A 35 -2.78 14.45 -1.64
N THR A 36 -1.79 13.81 -2.28
CA THR A 36 -1.88 12.36 -2.59
C THR A 36 -1.05 11.52 -1.64
N VAL A 37 -1.43 10.25 -1.54
CA VAL A 37 -0.81 9.25 -0.68
C VAL A 37 -0.37 8.07 -1.55
N ARG A 38 0.87 7.63 -1.36
CA ARG A 38 1.41 6.44 -2.02
C ARG A 38 1.24 5.22 -1.11
N VAL A 39 0.57 4.18 -1.59
CA VAL A 39 0.44 2.89 -0.90
C VAL A 39 1.23 1.83 -1.66
N GLU A 40 2.13 1.18 -0.94
CA GLU A 40 2.98 0.08 -1.45
C GLU A 40 2.63 -1.22 -0.73
N TRP A 41 2.94 -2.37 -1.33
CA TRP A 41 2.89 -3.67 -0.66
C TRP A 41 4.30 -4.20 -0.48
N VAL A 42 4.77 -4.26 0.77
CA VAL A 42 6.17 -4.55 1.07
C VAL A 42 6.27 -5.60 2.16
N GLY A 43 7.31 -6.44 2.07
CA GLY A 43 7.55 -7.55 2.98
C GLY A 43 9.04 -7.83 3.16
N PRO A 44 9.39 -8.86 3.95
CA PRO A 44 10.77 -9.30 4.13
C PRO A 44 11.46 -9.62 2.79
N PRO A 45 12.78 -9.48 2.69
CA PRO A 45 13.52 -9.89 1.50
C PRO A 45 13.25 -11.37 1.16
N GLY A 46 12.92 -11.65 -0.11
CA GLY A 46 12.70 -13.02 -0.61
C GLY A 46 11.31 -13.60 -0.40
N ASP A 47 10.42 -12.92 0.33
CA ASP A 47 9.18 -13.51 0.87
C ASP A 47 7.98 -13.47 -0.09
N GLY A 48 8.21 -13.53 -1.41
CA GLY A 48 7.12 -13.59 -2.40
C GLY A 48 6.24 -12.34 -2.53
N ALA A 49 6.48 -11.28 -1.75
CA ALA A 49 5.65 -10.07 -1.72
C ALA A 49 5.39 -9.46 -3.12
N ALA A 50 6.31 -9.58 -4.07
CA ALA A 50 6.12 -9.12 -5.45
C ALA A 50 5.09 -9.93 -6.26
N GLN A 51 4.88 -11.21 -5.93
CA GLN A 51 3.91 -12.10 -6.58
C GLN A 51 2.48 -11.78 -6.11
N ASP A 52 2.33 -11.39 -4.84
CA ASP A 52 1.05 -11.06 -4.22
C ASP A 52 0.70 -9.56 -4.28
N GLU A 53 1.66 -8.72 -4.68
CA GLU A 53 1.58 -7.26 -4.71
C GLU A 53 0.32 -6.74 -5.41
N GLU A 54 0.03 -7.22 -6.62
CA GLU A 54 -1.12 -6.74 -7.40
C GLU A 54 -2.46 -7.08 -6.74
N ARG A 55 -2.60 -8.32 -6.24
CA ARG A 55 -3.81 -8.77 -5.53
C ARG A 55 -4.03 -7.97 -4.25
N ALA A 56 -2.97 -7.78 -3.47
CA ALA A 56 -3.04 -7.05 -2.22
C ALA A 56 -3.35 -5.57 -2.43
N LEU A 57 -2.70 -4.91 -3.41
CA LEU A 57 -3.02 -3.54 -3.77
C LEU A 57 -4.44 -3.40 -4.33
N GLY A 58 -4.95 -4.39 -5.06
CA GLY A 58 -6.36 -4.43 -5.47
C GLY A 58 -7.32 -4.44 -4.28
N GLY A 59 -7.03 -5.23 -3.24
CA GLY A 59 -7.78 -5.23 -1.99
C GLY A 59 -7.74 -3.88 -1.26
N CYS A 60 -6.56 -3.26 -1.18
CA CYS A 60 -6.42 -1.91 -0.62
C CYS A 60 -7.26 -0.88 -1.39
N ALA A 61 -7.20 -0.90 -2.73
CA ALA A 61 -7.95 0.02 -3.57
C ALA A 61 -9.47 -0.13 -3.40
N ALA A 62 -9.96 -1.37 -3.28
CA ALA A 62 -11.38 -1.64 -3.04
C ALA A 62 -11.88 -1.05 -1.72
N GLU A 63 -11.15 -1.25 -0.62
CA GLU A 63 -11.56 -0.73 0.69
C GLU A 63 -11.46 0.79 0.78
N LEU A 64 -10.45 1.38 0.13
CA LEU A 64 -10.31 2.83 0.02
C LEU A 64 -11.48 3.44 -0.80
N GLY A 65 -11.81 2.83 -1.93
CA GLY A 65 -12.94 3.22 -2.78
C GLY A 65 -14.27 3.22 -2.03
N ARG A 66 -14.52 2.21 -1.20
CA ARG A 66 -15.73 2.09 -0.38
C ARG A 66 -15.90 3.25 0.62
N LEU A 67 -14.82 3.92 0.99
CA LEU A 67 -14.81 5.07 1.92
C LEU A 67 -14.56 6.42 1.24
N GLY A 68 -14.74 6.51 -0.07
CA GLY A 68 -14.71 7.79 -0.78
C GLY A 68 -13.31 8.24 -1.19
N TRP A 69 -12.37 7.31 -1.41
CA TRP A 69 -11.03 7.61 -1.91
C TRP A 69 -10.86 7.07 -3.32
N GLU A 70 -10.26 7.84 -4.22
CA GLU A 70 -9.75 7.31 -5.48
C GLU A 70 -8.42 6.63 -5.23
N ALA A 71 -8.21 5.44 -5.81
CA ALA A 71 -6.98 4.68 -5.68
C ALA A 71 -6.56 4.09 -7.03
N LEU A 72 -5.59 4.72 -7.69
CA LEU A 72 -5.12 4.34 -9.01
C LEU A 72 -3.86 3.48 -8.93
N LEU A 73 -3.88 2.31 -9.57
CA LEU A 73 -2.75 1.40 -9.63
C LEU A 73 -1.74 1.81 -10.70
N TYR A 74 -0.53 2.10 -10.27
CA TYR A 74 0.59 2.44 -11.16
C TYR A 74 1.65 1.35 -11.15
N ARG A 75 2.43 1.30 -12.24
CA ARG A 75 3.67 0.51 -12.33
C ARG A 75 4.86 1.48 -12.28
N GLY A 76 5.54 1.48 -11.14
CA GLY A 76 6.72 2.31 -10.89
C GLY A 76 8.04 1.67 -11.33
N PRO A 77 9.17 2.29 -10.94
CA PRO A 77 10.51 1.79 -11.23
C PRO A 77 10.71 0.34 -10.77
N ARG A 78 11.56 -0.40 -11.47
CA ARG A 78 11.85 -1.83 -11.19
C ARG A 78 10.60 -2.73 -11.20
N ARG A 79 9.57 -2.33 -11.96
CA ARG A 79 8.27 -3.05 -12.11
C ARG A 79 7.47 -3.19 -10.80
N ARG A 80 7.78 -2.38 -9.78
CA ARG A 80 7.02 -2.34 -8.52
C ARG A 80 5.72 -1.58 -8.70
N ARG A 81 4.61 -2.17 -8.28
CA ARG A 81 3.30 -1.53 -8.29
C ARG A 81 3.06 -0.75 -7.00
N PHE A 82 2.21 0.26 -7.11
CA PHE A 82 1.76 1.07 -5.99
C PHE A 82 0.40 1.68 -6.32
N LEU A 83 -0.35 2.07 -5.29
CA LEU A 83 -1.50 2.95 -5.46
C LEU A 83 -1.08 4.39 -5.24
N GLU A 84 -1.51 5.29 -6.12
CA GLU A 84 -1.69 6.69 -5.78
C GLU A 84 -3.12 6.88 -5.30
N VAL A 85 -3.28 7.47 -4.12
CA VAL A 85 -4.56 7.61 -3.43
C VAL A 85 -4.84 9.08 -3.16
N GLU A 86 -6.04 9.53 -3.52
CA GLU A 86 -6.51 10.90 -3.26
C GLU A 86 -7.98 10.90 -2.82
N PRO A 87 -8.44 11.92 -2.08
CA PRO A 87 -9.86 12.03 -1.73
C PRO A 87 -10.71 12.18 -2.99
N LEU A 88 -11.88 11.51 -3.04
CA LEU A 88 -12.88 11.85 -4.04
C LEU A 88 -13.47 13.23 -3.70
N THR A 89 -13.36 14.15 -4.66
CA THR A 89 -14.00 15.47 -4.63
C THR A 89 -15.46 15.41 -5.05
#